data_AF-A0A8S2Q7Q2-F1
#
_entry.id   AF-A0A8S2Q7Q2-F1
#
_cell.length_a   1.000
_cell.length_b   1.000
_cell.length_c   1.000
_cell.angle_alpha   90.00
_cell.angle_beta   90.00
_cell.angle_gamma   90.00
#
_symmetry.space_group_name_H-M   'P 1'
#
loop_
_entity.id
_entity.type
_entity.pdbx_description
1 polymer ?
#
loop_
_entity_poly.entity_id
_entity_poly.type
_entity_poly.pdbx_seq_one_letter_code
_entity_poly.pdbx_strand_id
1 'polypeptide(L)'
;MSDFWTQLIQYTDGIESETSDIDNPEHLLSKLLTRAEHERELLEAKFNPISIATRENLSLVSQLHNGITMTKNLLEQHEQLRIQECKLAIELKSRENEAELIAQDFRTTVKRLKSTARIIDYLHCLETLFTYSSALEKSLSTESLDESLSIYSKLSSLTELVHDTSTEHLRVYSTNLALYWYAQLKTAIELRMENVLKLIEFPYIRKMPPNVVIELFDTNRDRLKQELAYALKLRLPNNVKHDDVQSRLRFIGWKPIPLFIHMLLKGLITRFNFHFYGKQKTNDRRKPEWYLNQIITWILDHDDFLTKQLQPLIDEFSDVSPINVKVEFIRGLIELIIVKIDSEITSILSDTTLFTHYIEEILIFSQRLFEEDIDYPQDLPSCMNLLCDEIVFEKWFQVEQDVSRAKLQNIFQSPTAHQSVYERMLERNSDEIKISECAETFLTLLHAMEDRYRHVPYPSCTLRLFSLQVDLLDQFLNDLKDCLHNEQQDIDPLSKYFCSILNSIVYVADVIQQWKDRSTS
;
A
#
# COMPACT_ATOMS: atom_id res chain seq x y z
N MET A 1 -8.28 25.24 -125.05
CA MET A 1 -8.98 26.10 -126.02
C MET A 1 -9.02 27.51 -125.44
N SER A 2 -8.01 28.36 -125.61
CA SER A 2 -7.82 29.09 -126.88
C SER A 2 -6.40 29.61 -127.19
N ASP A 3 -5.33 29.16 -126.51
CA ASP A 3 -3.98 29.75 -126.74
C ASP A 3 -2.82 28.77 -126.94
N PHE A 4 -3.10 27.46 -127.01
CA PHE A 4 -2.07 26.46 -127.38
C PHE A 4 -2.18 26.03 -128.85
N TRP A 5 -3.35 26.20 -129.46
CA TRP A 5 -3.57 25.95 -130.89
C TRP A 5 -3.01 27.07 -131.79
N THR A 6 -2.52 28.17 -131.22
CA THR A 6 -2.05 29.37 -131.94
C THR A 6 -0.52 29.39 -132.14
N GLN A 7 0.26 28.54 -131.46
CA GLN A 7 1.72 28.41 -131.66
C GLN A 7 2.14 27.09 -132.34
N LEU A 8 1.19 26.21 -132.64
CA LEU A 8 1.43 24.97 -133.37
C LEU A 8 1.34 25.14 -134.92
N ILE A 9 1.11 26.37 -135.41
CA ILE A 9 0.82 26.70 -136.83
C ILE A 9 1.88 27.66 -137.40
N GLN A 10 3.17 27.46 -137.09
CA GLN A 10 4.22 28.32 -137.67
C GLN A 10 5.47 27.62 -138.22
N TYR A 11 5.49 26.30 -138.36
CA TYR A 11 6.64 25.61 -139.00
C TYR A 11 6.29 24.42 -139.89
N THR A 12 5.10 24.45 -140.49
CA THR A 12 4.76 23.67 -141.68
C THR A 12 4.29 24.65 -142.76
N ASP A 13 5.21 25.26 -143.49
CA ASP A 13 4.98 25.75 -144.86
C ASP A 13 6.31 26.17 -145.52
N GLY A 14 6.49 25.71 -146.75
CA GLY A 14 7.73 25.78 -147.56
C GLY A 14 8.23 24.38 -147.89
N ILE A 15 7.40 23.48 -148.44
CA ILE A 15 6.83 23.49 -149.80
C ILE A 15 7.91 23.62 -150.87
N GLU A 16 8.18 22.46 -151.48
CA GLU A 16 8.26 22.23 -152.92
C GLU A 16 8.97 23.31 -153.77
N SER A 17 10.22 23.04 -154.15
CA SER A 17 10.64 23.08 -155.55
C SER A 17 12.08 22.58 -155.67
N GLU A 18 12.25 21.40 -156.26
CA GLU A 18 13.27 21.08 -157.27
C GLU A 18 13.20 19.56 -157.52
N THR A 19 12.07 19.15 -158.08
CA THR A 19 12.02 18.04 -159.03
C THR A 19 12.73 18.51 -160.30
N SER A 20 13.95 18.02 -160.55
CA SER A 20 14.37 17.64 -161.90
C SER A 20 15.81 17.12 -161.88
N ASP A 21 15.92 15.87 -162.31
CA ASP A 21 17.10 15.21 -162.86
C ASP A 21 18.16 14.55 -161.94
N ILE A 22 18.19 13.22 -162.10
CA ILE A 22 19.32 12.27 -162.11
C ILE A 22 19.59 11.48 -160.80
N ASP A 23 19.10 10.22 -160.82
CA ASP A 23 19.66 8.96 -160.28
C ASP A 23 20.58 9.00 -159.03
N ASN A 24 20.06 8.60 -157.83
CA ASN A 24 20.64 7.62 -156.85
C ASN A 24 20.11 7.82 -155.38
N PRO A 25 19.45 6.83 -154.71
CA PRO A 25 18.79 6.97 -153.39
C PRO A 25 19.64 7.12 -152.10
N GLU A 26 20.95 6.90 -152.09
CA GLU A 26 21.71 6.79 -150.82
C GLU A 26 22.03 8.12 -150.10
N HIS A 27 21.93 9.27 -150.75
CA HIS A 27 22.38 10.56 -150.18
C HIS A 27 21.33 11.26 -149.27
N LEU A 28 20.05 10.88 -149.32
CA LEU A 28 18.99 11.55 -148.54
C LEU A 28 19.01 11.18 -147.04
N LEU A 29 19.49 9.98 -146.71
CA LEU A 29 19.42 9.43 -145.35
C LEU A 29 20.39 10.13 -144.37
N SER A 30 21.56 10.58 -144.85
CA SER A 30 22.59 11.16 -143.97
C SER A 30 22.24 12.58 -143.48
N LYS A 31 21.50 13.36 -144.28
CA LYS A 31 21.10 14.74 -143.92
C LYS A 31 20.00 14.81 -142.87
N LEU A 32 19.13 13.80 -142.79
CA LEU A 32 18.04 13.78 -141.80
C LEU A 32 18.53 13.41 -140.40
N LEU A 33 19.55 12.55 -140.29
CA LEU A 33 20.09 12.11 -139.00
C LEU A 33 20.76 13.25 -138.21
N THR A 34 21.51 14.10 -138.91
CA THR A 34 22.26 15.22 -138.30
C THR A 34 21.35 16.30 -137.70
N ARG A 35 20.13 16.45 -138.22
CA ARG A 35 19.16 17.45 -137.71
C ARG A 35 18.50 17.01 -136.40
N ALA A 36 18.27 15.70 -136.21
CA ALA A 36 17.65 15.16 -135.00
C ALA A 36 18.56 15.24 -133.77
N GLU A 37 19.88 15.20 -133.95
CA GLU A 37 20.83 15.26 -132.84
C GLU A 37 20.92 16.66 -132.21
N HIS A 38 20.81 17.72 -133.01
CA HIS A 38 20.96 19.10 -132.53
C HIS A 38 19.77 19.59 -131.68
N GLU A 39 18.54 19.18 -132.00
CA GLU A 39 17.36 19.55 -131.21
C GLU A 39 17.36 18.90 -129.81
N ARG A 40 18.03 17.76 -129.65
CA ARG A 40 18.14 17.05 -128.36
C ARG A 40 18.96 17.84 -127.34
N GLU A 41 20.06 18.45 -127.74
CA GLU A 41 20.97 19.19 -126.82
C GLU A 41 20.32 20.47 -126.26
N LEU A 42 19.50 21.16 -127.05
CA LEU A 42 18.83 22.41 -126.64
C LEU A 42 17.77 22.19 -125.55
N LEU A 43 17.11 21.03 -125.54
CA LEU A 43 16.10 20.68 -124.53
C LEU A 43 16.74 20.29 -123.18
N GLU A 44 17.91 19.67 -123.18
CA GLU A 44 18.63 19.31 -121.94
C GLU A 44 19.09 20.56 -121.17
N ALA A 45 19.51 21.63 -121.86
CA ALA A 45 20.01 22.86 -121.22
C ALA A 45 18.94 23.63 -120.41
N LYS A 46 17.66 23.53 -120.76
CA LYS A 46 16.56 24.25 -120.06
C LYS A 46 15.99 23.51 -118.86
N PHE A 47 16.20 22.19 -118.74
CA PHE A 47 15.58 21.37 -117.70
C PHE A 47 16.38 21.35 -116.38
N ASN A 48 17.65 21.73 -116.42
CA ASN A 48 18.56 21.58 -115.28
C ASN A 48 18.29 22.52 -114.07
N PRO A 49 17.90 23.81 -114.24
CA PRO A 49 17.75 24.73 -113.11
C PRO A 49 16.50 24.53 -112.25
N ILE A 50 15.40 23.99 -112.82
CA ILE A 50 14.12 23.79 -112.10
C ILE A 50 14.19 22.59 -111.15
N SER A 51 15.04 21.62 -111.46
CA SER A 51 15.28 20.42 -110.64
C SER A 51 15.83 20.74 -109.23
N ILE A 52 16.66 21.78 -109.11
CA ILE A 52 17.40 22.09 -107.88
C ILE A 52 16.49 22.72 -106.81
N ALA A 53 15.59 23.64 -107.17
CA ALA A 53 14.67 24.30 -106.24
C ALA A 53 13.57 23.37 -105.69
N THR A 54 13.13 22.38 -106.49
CA THR A 54 12.22 21.33 -106.01
C THR A 54 12.88 20.40 -104.98
N ARG A 55 14.20 20.21 -105.05
CA ARG A 55 14.93 19.24 -104.22
C ARG A 55 15.09 19.71 -102.76
N GLU A 56 15.25 21.02 -102.54
CA GLU A 56 15.39 21.58 -101.19
C GLU A 56 14.04 21.66 -100.43
N ASN A 57 12.93 21.94 -101.11
CA ASN A 57 11.59 21.87 -100.49
C ASN A 57 11.14 20.43 -100.22
N LEU A 58 11.51 19.46 -101.07
CA LEU A 58 11.31 18.03 -100.81
C LEU A 58 12.07 17.55 -99.57
N SER A 59 13.29 18.06 -99.35
CA SER A 59 14.10 17.78 -98.15
C SER A 59 13.40 18.27 -96.87
N LEU A 60 12.97 19.53 -96.81
CA LEU A 60 12.29 20.11 -95.64
C LEU A 60 10.94 19.43 -95.36
N VAL A 61 10.14 19.15 -96.40
CA VAL A 61 8.85 18.43 -96.26
C VAL A 61 9.07 16.99 -95.80
N SER A 62 10.12 16.31 -96.28
CA SER A 62 10.47 14.96 -95.81
C SER A 62 10.94 14.95 -94.36
N GLN A 63 11.72 15.94 -93.92
CA GLN A 63 12.14 16.11 -92.53
C GLN A 63 10.96 16.43 -91.61
N LEU A 64 10.03 17.27 -92.06
CA LEU A 64 8.81 17.61 -91.32
C LEU A 64 7.86 16.41 -91.23
N HIS A 65 7.71 15.66 -92.32
CA HIS A 65 6.91 14.42 -92.35
C HIS A 65 7.52 13.34 -91.44
N ASN A 66 8.84 13.16 -91.49
CA ASN A 66 9.55 12.26 -90.57
C ASN A 66 9.41 12.72 -89.12
N GLY A 67 9.52 14.03 -88.86
CA GLY A 67 9.30 14.62 -87.54
C GLY A 67 7.89 14.38 -87.01
N ILE A 68 6.85 14.62 -87.82
CA ILE A 68 5.44 14.36 -87.47
C ILE A 68 5.20 12.87 -87.23
N THR A 69 5.76 11.99 -88.07
CA THR A 69 5.63 10.54 -87.93
C THR A 69 6.32 10.03 -86.66
N MET A 70 7.51 10.56 -86.36
CA MET A 70 8.24 10.27 -85.13
C MET A 70 7.51 10.80 -83.90
N THR A 71 6.90 11.99 -83.98
CA THR A 71 6.08 12.55 -82.90
C THR A 71 4.81 11.73 -82.67
N LYS A 72 4.15 11.24 -83.73
CA LYS A 72 3.01 10.31 -83.63
C LYS A 72 3.40 9.00 -82.95
N ASN A 73 4.50 8.38 -83.37
CA ASN A 73 5.02 7.16 -82.74
C ASN A 73 5.37 7.39 -81.26
N LEU A 74 5.99 8.53 -80.92
CA LEU A 74 6.28 8.89 -79.52
C LEU A 74 4.99 9.10 -78.71
N LEU A 75 3.94 9.65 -79.31
CA LEU A 75 2.64 9.85 -78.66
C LEU A 75 1.94 8.50 -78.39
N GLU A 76 1.97 7.58 -79.36
CA GLU A 76 1.48 6.20 -79.17
C GLU A 76 2.27 5.45 -78.11
N GLN A 77 3.60 5.56 -78.10
CA GLN A 77 4.45 4.98 -77.05
C GLN A 77 4.15 5.57 -75.66
N HIS A 78 3.96 6.88 -75.58
CA HIS A 78 3.61 7.56 -74.34
C HIS A 78 2.23 7.11 -73.82
N GLU A 79 1.25 6.93 -74.70
CA GLU A 79 -0.07 6.44 -74.33
C GLU A 79 -0.03 4.97 -73.88
N GLN A 80 0.79 4.13 -74.53
CA GLN A 80 1.07 2.77 -74.08
C GLN A 80 1.75 2.73 -72.70
N LEU A 81 2.76 3.57 -72.47
CA LEU A 81 3.43 3.70 -71.18
C LEU A 81 2.46 4.16 -70.09
N ARG A 82 1.57 5.12 -70.39
CA ARG A 82 0.55 5.59 -69.44
C ARG A 82 -0.45 4.49 -69.08
N ILE A 83 -0.84 3.66 -70.05
CA ILE A 83 -1.69 2.48 -69.82
C ILE A 83 -0.95 1.44 -68.96
N GLN A 84 0.34 1.20 -69.21
CA GLN A 84 1.15 0.30 -68.38
C GLN A 84 1.32 0.82 -66.95
N GLU A 85 1.58 2.12 -66.78
CA GLU A 85 1.69 2.78 -65.47
C GLU A 85 0.37 2.69 -64.70
N CYS A 86 -0.77 2.90 -65.37
CA CYS A 86 -2.09 2.74 -64.77
C CYS A 86 -2.36 1.29 -64.34
N LYS A 87 -1.98 0.30 -65.16
CA LYS A 87 -2.08 -1.13 -64.80
C LYS A 87 -1.20 -1.48 -63.59
N LEU A 88 0.04 -1.02 -63.58
CA LEU A 88 0.98 -1.20 -62.47
C LEU A 88 0.47 -0.54 -61.18
N ALA A 89 -0.11 0.66 -61.27
CA ALA A 89 -0.69 1.34 -60.11
C ALA A 89 -1.89 0.58 -59.52
N ILE A 90 -2.75 0.01 -60.38
CA ILE A 90 -3.88 -0.84 -59.95
C ILE A 90 -3.37 -2.13 -59.30
N GLU A 91 -2.39 -2.81 -59.90
CA GLU A 91 -1.78 -4.02 -59.34
C GLU A 91 -1.08 -3.74 -58.00
N LEU A 92 -0.34 -2.63 -57.89
CA LEU A 92 0.30 -2.21 -56.65
C LEU A 92 -0.74 -1.93 -55.56
N LYS A 93 -1.84 -1.23 -55.88
CA LYS A 93 -2.92 -0.97 -54.92
C LYS A 93 -3.63 -2.24 -54.51
N SER A 94 -3.85 -3.17 -55.44
CA SER A 94 -4.41 -4.50 -55.14
C SER A 94 -3.49 -5.28 -54.18
N ARG A 95 -2.19 -5.31 -54.47
CA ARG A 95 -1.19 -5.98 -53.62
C ARG A 95 -1.04 -5.32 -52.25
N GLU A 96 -1.12 -4.00 -52.17
CA GLU A 96 -1.12 -3.26 -50.91
C GLU A 96 -2.35 -3.63 -50.07
N ASN A 97 -3.54 -3.69 -50.67
CA ASN A 97 -4.76 -4.11 -50.00
C ASN A 97 -4.70 -5.58 -49.54
N GLU A 98 -4.18 -6.49 -50.38
CA GLU A 98 -3.94 -7.89 -50.01
C GLU A 98 -2.95 -8.00 -48.85
N ALA A 99 -1.85 -7.25 -48.89
CA ALA A 99 -0.86 -7.22 -47.82
C ALA A 99 -1.46 -6.68 -46.50
N GLU A 100 -2.31 -5.66 -46.55
CA GLU A 100 -2.99 -5.12 -45.35
C GLU A 100 -3.99 -6.13 -44.77
N LEU A 101 -4.74 -6.85 -45.61
CA LEU A 101 -5.63 -7.95 -45.17
C LEU A 101 -4.84 -9.05 -44.47
N ILE A 102 -3.72 -9.49 -45.05
CA ILE A 102 -2.83 -10.49 -44.44
C ILE A 102 -2.25 -9.97 -43.12
N ALA A 103 -1.84 -8.71 -43.06
CA ALA A 103 -1.32 -8.09 -41.84
C ALA A 103 -2.40 -8.03 -40.74
N GLN A 104 -3.65 -7.74 -41.10
CA GLN A 104 -4.79 -7.74 -40.18
C GLN A 104 -5.10 -9.15 -39.66
N ASP A 105 -5.12 -10.17 -40.53
CA ASP A 105 -5.29 -11.58 -40.16
C ASP A 105 -4.15 -12.11 -39.28
N PHE A 106 -2.91 -11.67 -39.54
CA PHE A 106 -1.79 -11.98 -38.69
C PHE A 106 -1.95 -11.34 -37.30
N ARG A 107 -2.33 -10.07 -37.22
CA ARG A 107 -2.58 -9.36 -35.95
C ARG A 107 -3.71 -10.04 -35.14
N THR A 108 -4.80 -10.46 -35.77
CA THR A 108 -5.89 -11.19 -35.09
C THR A 108 -5.43 -12.57 -34.63
N THR A 109 -4.66 -13.29 -35.44
CA THR A 109 -4.07 -14.58 -35.06
C THR A 109 -3.12 -14.45 -33.87
N VAL A 110 -2.24 -13.44 -33.86
CA VAL A 110 -1.33 -13.16 -32.72
C VAL A 110 -2.13 -12.80 -31.46
N LYS A 111 -3.21 -12.02 -31.57
CA LYS A 111 -4.10 -11.73 -30.42
C LYS A 111 -4.73 -13.01 -29.88
N ARG A 112 -5.23 -13.89 -30.75
CA ARG A 112 -5.80 -15.19 -30.37
C ARG A 112 -4.76 -16.09 -29.69
N LEU A 113 -3.55 -16.14 -30.22
CA LEU A 113 -2.46 -16.93 -29.64
C LEU A 113 -2.11 -16.42 -28.23
N LYS A 114 -2.03 -15.10 -28.04
CA LYS A 114 -1.84 -14.50 -26.71
C LYS A 114 -2.99 -14.80 -25.74
N SER A 115 -4.24 -14.76 -26.20
CA SER A 115 -5.38 -15.14 -25.34
C SER A 115 -5.35 -16.61 -24.96
N THR A 116 -5.00 -17.50 -25.89
CA THR A 116 -4.88 -18.94 -25.61
C THR A 116 -3.74 -19.22 -24.64
N ALA A 117 -2.57 -18.57 -24.82
CA ALA A 117 -1.45 -18.69 -23.89
C ALA A 117 -1.85 -18.30 -22.46
N ARG A 118 -2.58 -17.18 -22.28
CA ARG A 118 -3.09 -16.77 -20.97
C ARG A 118 -4.04 -17.80 -20.33
N ILE A 119 -4.88 -18.45 -21.13
CA ILE A 119 -5.76 -19.52 -20.64
C ILE A 119 -4.93 -20.72 -20.19
N ILE A 120 -3.90 -21.09 -20.95
CA ILE A 120 -2.99 -22.18 -20.58
C ILE A 120 -2.27 -21.85 -19.27
N ASP A 121 -1.72 -20.65 -19.12
CA ASP A 121 -1.04 -20.20 -17.90
C ASP A 121 -1.99 -20.24 -16.69
N TYR A 122 -3.23 -19.80 -16.88
CA TYR A 122 -4.29 -19.86 -15.86
C TYR A 122 -4.59 -21.31 -15.44
N LEU A 123 -4.76 -22.22 -16.42
CA LEU A 123 -5.03 -23.63 -16.15
C LEU A 123 -3.83 -24.31 -15.46
N HIS A 124 -2.60 -24.00 -15.87
CA HIS A 124 -1.40 -24.51 -15.21
C HIS A 124 -1.30 -24.04 -13.76
N CYS A 125 -1.67 -22.78 -13.48
CA CYS A 125 -1.73 -22.29 -12.10
C CYS A 125 -2.76 -23.07 -11.27
N LEU A 126 -3.97 -23.29 -11.82
CA LEU A 126 -4.98 -24.11 -11.15
C LEU A 126 -4.50 -25.54 -10.91
N GLU A 127 -3.90 -26.20 -11.91
CA GLU A 127 -3.35 -27.55 -11.78
C GLU A 127 -2.27 -27.60 -10.68
N THR A 128 -1.41 -26.58 -10.60
CA THR A 128 -0.39 -26.47 -9.54
C THR A 128 -1.04 -26.34 -8.17
N LEU A 129 -2.06 -25.49 -8.02
CA LEU A 129 -2.82 -25.34 -6.78
C LEU A 129 -3.50 -26.65 -6.36
N PHE A 130 -4.12 -27.37 -7.30
CA PHE A 130 -4.69 -28.69 -7.05
C PHE A 130 -3.62 -29.70 -6.63
N THR A 131 -2.48 -29.71 -7.29
CA THR A 131 -1.36 -30.60 -6.96
C THR A 131 -0.86 -30.36 -5.54
N TYR A 132 -0.67 -29.10 -5.13
CA TYR A 132 -0.31 -28.78 -3.75
C TYR A 132 -1.40 -29.17 -2.75
N SER A 133 -2.67 -28.94 -3.08
CA SER A 133 -3.79 -29.35 -2.23
C SER A 133 -3.83 -30.87 -2.02
N SER A 134 -3.71 -31.67 -3.08
CA SER A 134 -3.71 -33.13 -2.98
C SER A 134 -2.46 -33.65 -2.26
N ALA A 135 -1.29 -33.01 -2.46
CA ALA A 135 -0.08 -33.35 -1.74
C ALA A 135 -0.20 -33.05 -0.24
N LEU A 136 -0.81 -31.93 0.14
CA LEU A 136 -1.11 -31.57 1.54
C LEU A 136 -2.07 -32.56 2.19
N GLU A 137 -3.13 -32.96 1.49
CA GLU A 137 -4.07 -33.96 1.97
C GLU A 137 -3.39 -35.29 2.27
N LYS A 138 -2.51 -35.73 1.36
CA LYS A 138 -1.72 -36.94 1.53
C LYS A 138 -0.71 -36.84 2.68
N SER A 139 0.06 -35.75 2.76
CA SER A 139 1.11 -35.59 3.77
C SER A 139 0.52 -35.47 5.19
N LEU A 140 -0.64 -34.81 5.31
CA LEU A 140 -1.36 -34.71 6.58
C LEU A 140 -1.95 -36.06 7.00
N SER A 141 -2.45 -36.86 6.05
CA SER A 141 -2.93 -38.23 6.31
C SER A 141 -1.82 -39.17 6.79
N THR A 142 -0.57 -38.90 6.40
CA THR A 142 0.62 -39.66 6.85
C THR A 142 1.29 -39.02 8.08
N GLU A 143 0.66 -38.05 8.74
CA GLU A 143 1.18 -37.31 9.91
C GLU A 143 2.55 -36.62 9.73
N SER A 144 2.93 -36.35 8.48
CA SER A 144 4.21 -35.71 8.12
C SER A 144 4.05 -34.19 8.08
N LEU A 145 4.17 -33.52 9.24
CA LEU A 145 4.01 -32.07 9.32
C LEU A 145 5.14 -31.28 8.66
N ASP A 146 6.38 -31.74 8.69
CA ASP A 146 7.51 -31.08 8.01
C ASP A 146 7.26 -30.96 6.49
N GLU A 147 6.81 -32.06 5.87
CA GLU A 147 6.47 -32.08 4.45
C GLU A 147 5.26 -31.19 4.17
N SER A 148 4.22 -31.29 5.01
CA SER A 148 3.01 -30.48 4.89
C SER A 148 3.32 -28.97 4.94
N LEU A 149 4.16 -28.54 5.88
CA LEU A 149 4.57 -27.14 6.01
C LEU A 149 5.43 -26.67 4.81
N SER A 150 6.30 -27.55 4.28
CA SER A 150 7.09 -27.25 3.08
C SER A 150 6.20 -27.05 1.84
N ILE A 151 5.19 -27.91 1.66
CA ILE A 151 4.22 -27.76 0.56
C ILE A 151 3.37 -26.50 0.77
N TYR A 152 2.91 -26.24 1.99
CA TYR A 152 2.12 -25.06 2.32
C TYR A 152 2.89 -23.75 2.09
N SER A 153 4.19 -23.72 2.39
CA SER A 153 5.04 -22.57 2.08
C SER A 153 5.04 -22.27 0.57
N LYS A 154 5.14 -23.29 -0.29
CA LYS A 154 5.05 -23.13 -1.75
C LYS A 154 3.67 -22.63 -2.19
N LEU A 155 2.60 -23.18 -1.61
CA LEU A 155 1.23 -22.71 -1.85
C LEU A 155 1.06 -21.23 -1.47
N SER A 156 1.62 -20.82 -0.34
CA SER A 156 1.57 -19.44 0.15
C SER A 156 2.31 -18.49 -0.78
N SER A 157 3.54 -18.84 -1.20
CA SER A 157 4.29 -18.03 -2.18
C SER A 157 3.57 -17.92 -3.53
N LEU A 158 2.92 -18.99 -4.00
CA LEU A 158 2.11 -18.93 -5.22
C LEU A 158 0.88 -18.03 -5.03
N THR A 159 0.26 -18.06 -3.86
CA THR A 159 -0.90 -17.21 -3.52
C THR A 159 -0.52 -15.72 -3.50
N GLU A 160 0.67 -15.40 -2.99
CA GLU A 160 1.23 -14.04 -3.02
C GLU A 160 1.48 -13.58 -4.46
N LEU A 161 2.10 -14.42 -5.30
CA LEU A 161 2.36 -14.10 -6.70
C LEU A 161 1.07 -13.87 -7.51
N VAL A 162 0.03 -14.65 -7.22
CA VAL A 162 -1.27 -14.54 -7.89
C VAL A 162 -2.00 -13.25 -7.49
N HIS A 163 -1.72 -12.69 -6.31
CA HIS A 163 -2.43 -11.52 -5.79
C HIS A 163 -2.37 -10.30 -6.71
N ASP A 164 -1.23 -10.09 -7.37
CA ASP A 164 -1.00 -8.92 -8.23
C ASP A 164 -1.59 -9.09 -9.64
N THR A 165 -2.14 -10.27 -9.95
CA THR A 165 -2.71 -10.55 -11.27
C THR A 165 -4.10 -9.94 -11.42
N SER A 166 -4.53 -9.65 -12.65
CA SER A 166 -5.87 -9.14 -12.93
C SER A 166 -6.98 -10.20 -12.83
N THR A 167 -6.68 -11.45 -12.48
CA THR A 167 -7.61 -12.59 -12.51
C THR A 167 -8.30 -12.80 -11.16
N GLU A 168 -9.44 -12.14 -10.97
CA GLU A 168 -10.18 -12.16 -9.70
C GLU A 168 -10.50 -13.55 -9.17
N HIS A 169 -11.05 -14.43 -10.00
CA HIS A 169 -11.41 -15.78 -9.57
C HIS A 169 -10.21 -16.61 -9.10
N LEU A 170 -9.04 -16.45 -9.75
CA LEU A 170 -7.82 -17.15 -9.35
C LEU A 170 -7.30 -16.61 -8.02
N ARG A 171 -7.32 -15.28 -7.83
CA ARG A 171 -6.94 -14.64 -6.56
C ARG A 171 -7.81 -15.11 -5.41
N VAL A 172 -9.12 -15.11 -5.60
CA VAL A 172 -10.09 -15.52 -4.57
C VAL A 172 -9.91 -17.01 -4.27
N TYR A 173 -9.79 -17.85 -5.30
CA TYR A 173 -9.59 -19.29 -5.13
C TYR A 173 -8.28 -19.62 -4.40
N SER A 174 -7.15 -19.04 -4.82
CA SER A 174 -5.85 -19.27 -4.17
C SER A 174 -5.84 -18.80 -2.71
N THR A 175 -6.44 -17.64 -2.44
CA THR A 175 -6.58 -17.09 -1.08
C THR A 175 -7.41 -18.02 -0.19
N ASN A 176 -8.59 -18.43 -0.67
CA ASN A 176 -9.47 -19.34 0.09
C ASN A 176 -8.81 -20.69 0.32
N LEU A 177 -8.07 -21.22 -0.66
CA LEU A 177 -7.34 -22.47 -0.54
C LEU A 177 -6.19 -22.36 0.49
N ALA A 178 -5.44 -21.26 0.47
CA ALA A 178 -4.39 -21.01 1.45
C ALA A 178 -4.96 -20.84 2.87
N LEU A 179 -6.10 -20.16 3.03
CA LEU A 179 -6.80 -20.03 4.30
C LEU A 179 -7.32 -21.37 4.81
N TYR A 180 -7.90 -22.19 3.93
CA TYR A 180 -8.35 -23.54 4.27
C TYR A 180 -7.20 -24.39 4.81
N TRP A 181 -6.08 -24.47 4.07
CA TRP A 181 -4.93 -25.28 4.49
C TRP A 181 -4.23 -24.72 5.72
N TYR A 182 -4.16 -23.40 5.88
CA TYR A 182 -3.70 -22.76 7.10
C TYR A 182 -4.51 -23.25 8.31
N ALA A 183 -5.84 -23.25 8.22
CA ALA A 183 -6.72 -23.67 9.30
C ALA A 183 -6.55 -25.16 9.66
N GLN A 184 -6.40 -26.03 8.65
CA GLN A 184 -6.14 -27.47 8.88
C GLN A 184 -4.80 -27.70 9.57
N LEU A 185 -3.72 -27.07 9.08
CA LEU A 185 -2.40 -27.20 9.67
C LEU A 185 -2.33 -26.59 11.08
N LYS A 186 -2.95 -25.42 11.27
CA LYS A 186 -3.09 -24.79 12.59
C LYS A 186 -3.76 -25.74 13.57
N THR A 187 -4.87 -26.37 13.18
CA THR A 187 -5.59 -27.34 14.03
C THR A 187 -4.71 -28.54 14.40
N ALA A 188 -3.97 -29.08 13.43
CA ALA A 188 -3.07 -30.22 13.66
C ALA A 188 -1.90 -29.88 14.60
N ILE A 189 -1.28 -28.72 14.41
CA ILE A 189 -0.19 -28.23 15.28
C ILE A 189 -0.72 -27.90 16.68
N GLU A 190 -1.89 -27.26 16.78
CA GLU A 190 -2.54 -26.96 18.05
C GLU A 190 -2.80 -28.22 18.88
N LEU A 191 -3.27 -29.30 18.25
CA LEU A 191 -3.51 -30.58 18.94
C LEU A 191 -2.21 -31.18 19.50
N ARG A 192 -1.14 -31.18 18.70
CA ARG A 192 0.18 -31.70 19.14
C ARG A 192 0.78 -30.83 20.23
N MET A 193 0.74 -29.51 20.06
CA MET A 193 1.17 -28.55 21.08
C MET A 193 0.41 -28.77 22.38
N GLU A 194 -0.93 -28.91 22.34
CA GLU A 194 -1.75 -29.15 23.52
C GLU A 194 -1.35 -30.47 24.24
N ASN A 195 -1.01 -31.52 23.49
CA ASN A 195 -0.51 -32.76 24.09
C ASN A 195 0.82 -32.55 24.81
N VAL A 196 1.75 -31.78 24.23
CA VAL A 196 3.03 -31.48 24.88
C VAL A 196 2.84 -30.57 26.10
N LEU A 197 1.99 -29.55 26.01
CA LEU A 197 1.66 -28.66 27.13
C LEU A 197 1.04 -29.43 28.31
N LYS A 198 0.19 -30.43 28.04
CA LYS A 198 -0.34 -31.32 29.08
C LYS A 198 0.75 -32.12 29.79
N LEU A 199 1.79 -32.56 29.08
CA LEU A 199 2.90 -33.32 29.68
C LEU A 199 3.76 -32.48 30.62
N ILE A 200 3.82 -31.17 30.38
CA ILE A 200 4.52 -30.21 31.26
C ILE A 200 3.56 -29.51 32.24
N GLU A 201 2.32 -29.97 32.34
CA GLU A 201 1.26 -29.42 33.20
C GLU A 201 1.01 -27.91 33.00
N PHE A 202 1.20 -27.41 31.77
CA PHE A 202 0.99 -26.01 31.41
C PHE A 202 -0.45 -25.78 30.87
N PRO A 203 -1.12 -24.66 31.21
CA PRO A 203 -0.67 -23.59 32.09
C PRO A 203 -0.76 -23.97 33.58
N TYR A 204 0.07 -23.32 34.40
CA TYR A 204 0.15 -23.55 35.84
C TYR A 204 -1.05 -22.90 36.54
N ILE A 205 -1.99 -23.74 37.00
CA ILE A 205 -3.16 -23.28 37.77
C ILE A 205 -2.75 -22.87 39.21
N ARG A 206 -1.63 -23.41 39.69
CA ARG A 206 -1.00 -23.07 40.97
C ARG A 206 0.50 -23.05 40.76
N LYS A 207 1.21 -22.16 41.47
CA LYS A 207 2.68 -22.12 41.44
C LYS A 207 3.26 -23.49 41.77
N MET A 208 3.94 -24.10 40.81
CA MET A 208 4.59 -25.40 40.97
C MET A 208 6.00 -25.22 41.55
N PRO A 209 6.54 -26.20 42.31
CA PRO A 209 7.92 -26.16 42.74
C PRO A 209 8.87 -26.11 41.53
N PRO A 210 9.88 -25.22 41.51
CA PRO A 210 10.76 -25.04 40.36
C PRO A 210 11.42 -26.33 39.85
N ASN A 211 11.82 -27.22 40.77
CA ASN A 211 12.47 -28.48 40.42
C ASN A 211 11.54 -29.40 39.58
N VAL A 212 10.24 -29.41 39.88
CA VAL A 212 9.27 -30.23 39.14
C VAL A 212 9.04 -29.66 37.75
N VAL A 213 8.93 -28.33 37.64
CA VAL A 213 8.79 -27.64 36.35
C VAL A 213 9.98 -27.93 35.44
N ILE A 214 11.20 -27.84 35.99
CA ILE A 214 12.44 -28.11 35.25
C ILE A 214 12.48 -29.57 34.79
N GLU A 215 12.18 -30.53 35.65
CA GLU A 215 12.20 -31.96 35.30
C GLU A 215 11.21 -32.30 34.18
N LEU A 216 9.97 -31.81 34.29
CA LEU A 216 8.94 -32.02 33.25
C LEU A 216 9.31 -31.37 31.93
N PHE A 217 9.87 -30.14 31.99
CA PHE A 217 10.34 -29.42 30.82
C PHE A 217 11.49 -30.16 30.14
N ASP A 218 12.55 -30.52 30.87
CA ASP A 218 13.74 -31.18 30.31
C ASP A 218 13.37 -32.51 29.65
N THR A 219 12.44 -33.26 30.25
CA THR A 219 11.91 -34.51 29.69
C THR A 219 11.20 -34.32 28.35
N ASN A 220 10.56 -33.17 28.14
CA ASN A 220 9.74 -32.88 26.96
C ASN A 220 10.32 -31.77 26.06
N ARG A 221 11.54 -31.30 26.34
CA ARG A 221 12.16 -30.14 25.71
C ARG A 221 12.20 -30.25 24.19
N ASP A 222 12.66 -31.39 23.68
CA ASP A 222 12.80 -31.60 22.23
C ASP A 222 11.45 -31.69 21.52
N ARG A 223 10.44 -32.28 22.19
CA ARG A 223 9.06 -32.32 21.67
C ARG A 223 8.50 -30.91 21.58
N LEU A 224 8.60 -30.14 22.67
CA LEU A 224 8.15 -28.74 22.69
C LEU A 224 8.87 -27.90 21.64
N LYS A 225 10.19 -28.05 21.54
CA LYS A 225 11.01 -27.38 20.52
C LYS A 225 10.50 -27.69 19.11
N GLN A 226 10.19 -28.94 18.81
CA GLN A 226 9.66 -29.33 17.50
C GLN A 226 8.29 -28.68 17.22
N GLU A 227 7.37 -28.69 18.18
CA GLU A 227 6.05 -28.06 18.00
C GLU A 227 6.15 -26.53 17.85
N LEU A 228 7.05 -25.88 18.59
CA LEU A 228 7.34 -24.45 18.46
C LEU A 228 7.88 -24.14 17.06
N ALA A 229 8.79 -24.97 16.53
CA ALA A 229 9.32 -24.81 15.19
C ALA A 229 8.20 -24.86 14.13
N TYR A 230 7.23 -25.77 14.27
CA TYR A 230 6.07 -25.84 13.38
C TYR A 230 5.20 -24.60 13.48
N ALA A 231 4.88 -24.14 14.69
CA ALA A 231 4.09 -22.94 14.91
C ALA A 231 4.76 -21.66 14.36
N LEU A 232 6.09 -21.56 14.45
CA LEU A 232 6.86 -20.42 13.90
C LEU A 232 6.96 -20.44 12.36
N LYS A 233 6.98 -21.63 11.75
CA LYS A 233 7.00 -21.83 10.30
C LYS A 233 5.64 -21.56 9.65
N LEU A 234 4.54 -21.85 10.34
CA LEU A 234 3.19 -21.65 9.81
C LEU A 234 2.82 -20.16 9.82
N ARG A 235 2.77 -19.54 8.64
CA ARG A 235 2.41 -18.12 8.45
C ARG A 235 1.37 -17.97 7.37
N LEU A 236 0.45 -17.03 7.53
CA LEU A 236 -0.45 -16.64 6.44
C LEU A 236 0.34 -15.95 5.31
N PRO A 237 -0.13 -16.04 4.06
CA PRO A 237 0.41 -15.25 2.96
C PRO A 237 0.35 -13.75 3.27
N ASN A 238 1.38 -12.98 2.93
CA ASN A 238 1.53 -11.57 3.31
C ASN A 238 0.39 -10.66 2.82
N ASN A 239 -0.25 -11.04 1.72
CA ASN A 239 -1.36 -10.34 1.10
C ASN A 239 -2.73 -10.65 1.74
N VAL A 240 -2.80 -11.63 2.63
CA VAL A 240 -4.03 -12.05 3.31
C VAL A 240 -4.09 -11.39 4.67
N LYS A 241 -5.06 -10.48 4.85
CA LYS A 241 -5.32 -9.87 6.15
C LYS A 241 -6.02 -10.89 7.05
N HIS A 242 -5.59 -10.96 8.30
CA HIS A 242 -6.31 -11.74 9.31
C HIS A 242 -7.62 -11.02 9.64
N ASP A 243 -8.77 -11.68 9.43
CA ASP A 243 -10.06 -11.22 9.95
C ASP A 243 -10.13 -11.52 11.45
N ASP A 244 -9.32 -10.83 12.24
CA ASP A 244 -9.39 -10.91 13.70
C ASP A 244 -10.32 -9.83 14.27
N VAL A 245 -10.83 -10.12 15.47
CA VAL A 245 -11.53 -9.18 16.37
C VAL A 245 -10.79 -7.82 16.49
N GLN A 246 -9.46 -7.86 16.24
CA GLN A 246 -8.49 -6.76 16.10
C GLN A 246 -8.88 -5.66 15.10
N SER A 247 -9.76 -5.93 14.14
CA SER A 247 -10.24 -4.91 13.19
C SER A 247 -11.04 -3.78 13.85
N ARG A 248 -11.55 -3.99 15.08
CA ARG A 248 -12.24 -2.95 15.88
C ARG A 248 -11.31 -2.12 16.77
N LEU A 249 -10.20 -2.69 17.23
CA LEU A 249 -9.29 -2.08 18.21
C LEU A 249 -8.15 -1.36 17.47
N ARG A 250 -8.35 -0.07 17.14
CA ARG A 250 -7.40 0.74 16.36
C ARG A 250 -6.33 1.43 17.21
N PHE A 251 -5.63 0.68 18.05
CA PHE A 251 -4.55 1.25 18.87
C PHE A 251 -3.24 1.35 18.08
N ILE A 252 -2.52 2.46 18.25
CA ILE A 252 -1.16 2.62 17.74
C ILE A 252 -0.28 1.52 18.36
N GLY A 253 0.57 0.88 17.55
CA GLY A 253 1.48 -0.18 18.01
C GLY A 253 0.83 -1.57 18.12
N TRP A 254 -0.47 -1.71 17.82
CA TRP A 254 -1.13 -3.00 17.81
C TRP A 254 -0.57 -3.93 16.71
N LYS A 255 -0.21 -5.15 17.10
CA LYS A 255 0.32 -6.19 16.21
C LYS A 255 -0.33 -7.55 16.55
N PRO A 256 -0.54 -8.46 15.59
CA PRO A 256 -1.04 -9.79 15.89
C PRO A 256 -0.14 -10.53 16.90
N ILE A 257 -0.75 -11.24 17.85
CA ILE A 257 -0.02 -12.09 18.79
C ILE A 257 0.53 -13.32 18.02
N PRO A 258 1.79 -13.73 18.21
CA PRO A 258 2.34 -14.92 17.55
C PRO A 258 1.49 -16.17 17.79
N LEU A 259 1.43 -17.06 16.79
CA LEU A 259 0.59 -18.26 16.87
C LEU A 259 0.94 -19.16 18.06
N PHE A 260 2.24 -19.37 18.32
CA PHE A 260 2.65 -20.20 19.44
C PHE A 260 2.24 -19.60 20.79
N ILE A 261 2.21 -18.27 20.92
CA ILE A 261 1.73 -17.59 22.13
C ILE A 261 0.22 -17.80 22.30
N HIS A 262 -0.56 -17.71 21.21
CA HIS A 262 -1.99 -18.07 21.26
C HIS A 262 -2.22 -19.50 21.76
N MET A 263 -1.38 -20.45 21.32
CA MET A 263 -1.46 -21.84 21.77
C MET A 263 -1.18 -21.98 23.28
N LEU A 264 -0.18 -21.26 23.81
CA LEU A 264 0.10 -21.21 25.25
C LEU A 264 -1.09 -20.61 26.03
N LEU A 265 -1.67 -19.53 25.51
CA LEU A 265 -2.76 -18.82 26.18
C LEU A 265 -4.08 -19.59 26.19
N LYS A 266 -4.29 -20.57 25.30
CA LYS A 266 -5.57 -21.30 25.11
C LYS A 266 -6.20 -21.79 26.42
N GLY A 267 -5.40 -22.39 27.32
CA GLY A 267 -5.87 -22.86 28.62
C GLY A 267 -6.34 -21.72 29.54
N LEU A 268 -5.59 -20.61 29.57
CA LEU A 268 -5.93 -19.42 30.34
C LEU A 268 -7.13 -18.68 29.75
N ILE A 269 -7.24 -18.58 28.43
CA ILE A 269 -8.39 -18.00 27.72
C ILE A 269 -9.66 -18.78 28.07
N THR A 270 -9.60 -20.12 28.02
CA THR A 270 -10.73 -20.98 28.37
C THR A 270 -11.19 -20.72 29.81
N ARG A 271 -10.23 -20.59 30.74
CA ARG A 271 -10.49 -20.30 32.14
C ARG A 271 -11.05 -18.89 32.34
N PHE A 272 -10.50 -17.89 31.65
CA PHE A 272 -10.98 -16.51 31.67
C PHE A 272 -12.43 -16.45 31.20
N ASN A 273 -12.73 -17.10 30.07
CA ASN A 273 -14.07 -17.19 29.51
C ASN A 273 -15.05 -17.90 30.46
N PHE A 274 -14.61 -18.97 31.12
CA PHE A 274 -15.45 -19.66 32.10
C PHE A 274 -15.81 -18.76 33.29
N HIS A 275 -14.85 -18.01 33.85
CA HIS A 275 -15.07 -17.22 35.06
C HIS A 275 -15.69 -15.84 34.83
N PHE A 276 -15.31 -15.17 33.73
CA PHE A 276 -15.62 -13.76 33.49
C PHE A 276 -16.59 -13.54 32.33
N TYR A 277 -17.18 -14.62 31.82
CA TYR A 277 -18.34 -14.57 30.92
C TYR A 277 -19.43 -15.53 31.40
N GLY A 278 -20.64 -15.35 30.87
CA GLY A 278 -21.79 -16.19 31.21
C GLY A 278 -22.34 -15.95 32.62
N LYS A 279 -22.71 -17.03 33.32
CA LYS A 279 -23.52 -16.99 34.55
C LYS A 279 -22.73 -17.17 35.85
N GLN A 280 -21.40 -17.24 35.80
CA GLN A 280 -20.61 -17.42 37.00
C GLN A 280 -20.73 -16.20 37.92
N LYS A 281 -20.68 -16.43 39.24
CA LYS A 281 -20.68 -15.34 40.23
C LYS A 281 -19.49 -14.39 40.06
N THR A 282 -18.38 -14.92 39.53
CA THR A 282 -17.15 -14.17 39.22
C THR A 282 -17.31 -13.23 38.03
N ASN A 283 -18.37 -13.35 37.23
CA ASN A 283 -18.70 -12.39 36.19
C ASN A 283 -19.61 -11.30 36.76
N ASP A 284 -19.05 -10.45 37.63
CA ASP A 284 -19.73 -9.24 38.13
C ASP A 284 -19.06 -7.99 37.54
N ARG A 285 -19.84 -7.22 36.77
CA ARG A 285 -19.40 -5.96 36.17
C ARG A 285 -18.92 -4.95 37.22
N ARG A 286 -19.44 -5.00 38.44
CA ARG A 286 -19.03 -4.08 39.53
C ARG A 286 -17.68 -4.44 40.14
N LYS A 287 -17.07 -5.53 39.69
CA LYS A 287 -15.84 -6.09 40.26
C LYS A 287 -14.74 -6.33 39.20
N PRO A 288 -14.32 -5.29 38.47
CA PRO A 288 -13.24 -5.42 37.48
C PRO A 288 -11.92 -5.90 38.10
N GLU A 289 -11.68 -5.59 39.38
CA GLU A 289 -10.48 -6.02 40.11
C GLU A 289 -10.29 -7.54 40.11
N TRP A 290 -11.35 -8.33 39.95
CA TRP A 290 -11.25 -9.78 39.96
C TRP A 290 -10.51 -10.33 38.75
N TYR A 291 -10.85 -9.88 37.53
CA TYR A 291 -10.15 -10.35 36.34
C TYR A 291 -8.79 -9.66 36.18
N LEU A 292 -8.66 -8.39 36.57
CA LEU A 292 -7.39 -7.66 36.51
C LEU A 292 -6.33 -8.33 37.39
N ASN A 293 -6.65 -8.60 38.66
CA ASN A 293 -5.74 -9.30 39.57
C ASN A 293 -5.47 -10.75 39.14
N GLN A 294 -6.45 -11.41 38.51
CA GLN A 294 -6.25 -12.76 37.99
C GLN A 294 -5.24 -12.79 36.84
N ILE A 295 -5.25 -11.78 35.95
CA ILE A 295 -4.24 -11.63 34.90
C ILE A 295 -2.86 -11.40 35.52
N ILE A 296 -2.71 -10.47 36.47
CA ILE A 296 -1.43 -10.25 37.18
C ILE A 296 -0.92 -11.54 37.81
N THR A 297 -1.80 -12.29 38.48
CA THR A 297 -1.46 -13.58 39.08
C THR A 297 -0.92 -14.55 38.03
N TRP A 298 -1.60 -14.68 36.88
CA TRP A 298 -1.13 -15.55 35.80
C TRP A 298 0.20 -15.09 35.21
N ILE A 299 0.46 -13.80 35.09
CA ILE A 299 1.76 -13.30 34.63
C ILE A 299 2.88 -13.79 35.57
N LEU A 300 2.70 -13.56 36.87
CA LEU A 300 3.71 -13.90 37.89
C LEU A 300 3.89 -15.41 38.07
N ASP A 301 2.81 -16.20 37.96
CA ASP A 301 2.88 -17.66 38.10
C ASP A 301 3.62 -18.33 36.93
N HIS A 302 3.74 -17.67 35.77
CA HIS A 302 4.40 -18.21 34.58
C HIS A 302 5.74 -17.55 34.26
N ASP A 303 6.12 -16.47 34.94
CA ASP A 303 7.31 -15.66 34.65
C ASP A 303 8.59 -16.49 34.54
N ASP A 304 8.88 -17.31 35.56
CA ASP A 304 10.08 -18.15 35.59
C ASP A 304 10.14 -19.09 34.36
N PHE A 305 9.03 -19.75 34.04
CA PHE A 305 8.97 -20.67 32.89
C PHE A 305 9.18 -19.94 31.56
N LEU A 306 8.49 -18.82 31.37
CA LEU A 306 8.55 -18.04 30.14
C LEU A 306 9.97 -17.50 29.91
N THR A 307 10.62 -17.01 30.96
CA THR A 307 11.94 -16.34 30.87
C THR A 307 13.12 -17.31 30.92
N LYS A 308 13.09 -18.35 31.76
CA LYS A 308 14.25 -19.22 32.01
C LYS A 308 14.23 -20.51 31.19
N GLN A 309 13.06 -20.99 30.77
CA GLN A 309 12.94 -22.24 30.00
C GLN A 309 12.53 -21.98 28.55
N LEU A 310 11.45 -21.20 28.34
CA LEU A 310 10.88 -21.03 27.01
C LEU A 310 11.61 -19.99 26.16
N GLN A 311 12.03 -18.85 26.72
CA GLN A 311 12.79 -17.84 25.98
C GLN A 311 14.07 -18.41 25.34
N PRO A 312 14.93 -19.18 26.04
CA PRO A 312 16.10 -19.79 25.41
C PRO A 312 15.77 -20.72 24.24
N LEU A 313 14.65 -21.45 24.31
CA LEU A 313 14.20 -22.28 23.19
C LEU A 313 13.80 -21.46 21.98
N ILE A 314 13.14 -20.31 22.18
CA ILE A 314 12.74 -19.42 21.09
C ILE A 314 13.95 -18.72 20.47
N ASP A 315 14.93 -18.35 21.29
CA ASP A 315 16.16 -17.71 20.82
C ASP A 315 16.95 -18.62 19.86
N GLU A 316 16.86 -19.95 20.00
CA GLU A 316 17.46 -20.91 19.05
C GLU A 316 16.88 -20.83 17.63
N PHE A 317 15.72 -20.19 17.44
CA PHE A 317 15.06 -20.05 16.13
C PHE A 317 15.21 -18.65 15.52
N SER A 318 15.75 -17.66 16.27
CA SER A 318 15.62 -16.26 15.91
C SER A 318 16.86 -15.70 15.20
N ASP A 319 16.86 -15.71 13.86
CA ASP A 319 17.89 -15.05 13.04
C ASP A 319 17.49 -13.62 12.58
N VAL A 320 16.22 -13.21 12.70
CA VAL A 320 15.70 -12.01 11.99
C VAL A 320 14.90 -11.03 12.87
N SER A 321 14.30 -11.48 13.99
CA SER A 321 13.65 -10.59 14.96
C SER A 321 13.49 -11.31 16.30
N PRO A 322 14.14 -10.84 17.38
CA PRO A 322 13.97 -11.46 18.69
C PRO A 322 12.52 -11.30 19.15
N ILE A 323 11.89 -12.42 19.51
CA ILE A 323 10.56 -12.45 20.12
C ILE A 323 10.76 -12.50 21.63
N ASN A 324 10.31 -11.48 22.35
CA ASN A 324 10.25 -11.55 23.80
C ASN A 324 8.99 -12.31 24.21
N VAL A 325 9.18 -13.55 24.66
CA VAL A 325 8.11 -14.50 24.97
C VAL A 325 7.24 -14.01 26.12
N LYS A 326 7.85 -13.48 27.19
CA LYS A 326 7.12 -12.92 28.34
C LYS A 326 6.23 -11.76 27.91
N VAL A 327 6.78 -10.82 27.14
CA VAL A 327 6.04 -9.65 26.66
C VAL A 327 4.87 -10.09 25.78
N GLU A 328 5.08 -10.95 24.79
CA GLU A 328 4.00 -11.41 23.90
C GLU A 328 2.91 -12.18 24.66
N PHE A 329 3.29 -12.97 25.67
CA PHE A 329 2.35 -13.65 26.55
C PHE A 329 1.49 -12.65 27.35
N ILE A 330 2.11 -11.61 27.94
CA ILE A 330 1.40 -10.53 28.62
C ILE A 330 0.46 -9.79 27.66
N ARG A 331 0.93 -9.46 26.44
CA ARG A 331 0.11 -8.79 25.41
C ARG A 331 -1.18 -9.55 25.13
N GLY A 332 -1.11 -10.87 24.98
CA GLY A 332 -2.30 -11.70 24.75
C GLY A 332 -3.23 -11.79 25.96
N LEU A 333 -2.72 -11.70 27.19
CA LEU A 333 -3.56 -11.61 28.40
C LEU A 333 -4.24 -10.24 28.53
N ILE A 334 -3.55 -9.17 28.19
CA ILE A 334 -4.10 -7.82 28.14
C ILE A 334 -5.22 -7.73 27.09
N GLU A 335 -5.06 -8.40 25.94
CA GLU A 335 -6.09 -8.46 24.90
C GLU A 335 -7.42 -9.02 25.45
N LEU A 336 -7.39 -10.00 26.37
CA LEU A 336 -8.61 -10.52 27.02
C LEU A 336 -9.32 -9.47 27.86
N ILE A 337 -8.55 -8.66 28.59
CA ILE A 337 -9.09 -7.55 29.38
C ILE A 337 -9.72 -6.52 28.45
N ILE A 338 -9.00 -6.14 27.39
CA ILE A 338 -9.46 -5.12 26.45
C ILE A 338 -10.78 -5.54 25.82
N VAL A 339 -10.86 -6.77 25.30
CA VAL A 339 -12.10 -7.31 24.69
C VAL A 339 -13.24 -7.38 25.71
N LYS A 340 -12.95 -7.76 26.97
CA LYS A 340 -13.96 -7.80 28.03
C LYS A 340 -14.52 -6.42 28.35
N ILE A 341 -13.66 -5.43 28.53
CA ILE A 341 -14.08 -4.05 28.84
C ILE A 341 -14.83 -3.44 27.65
N ASP A 342 -14.30 -3.59 26.44
CA ASP A 342 -14.93 -3.08 25.21
C ASP A 342 -16.36 -3.63 25.04
N SER A 343 -16.57 -4.92 25.33
CA SER A 343 -17.90 -5.54 25.26
C SER A 343 -18.93 -4.96 26.23
N GLU A 344 -18.49 -4.25 27.28
CA GLU A 344 -19.35 -3.68 28.33
C GLU A 344 -19.28 -2.16 28.43
N ILE A 345 -18.46 -1.51 27.59
CA ILE A 345 -18.09 -0.10 27.71
C ILE A 345 -19.31 0.82 27.75
N THR A 346 -20.33 0.55 26.93
CA THR A 346 -21.56 1.36 26.91
C THR A 346 -22.29 1.36 28.26
N SER A 347 -22.33 0.21 28.95
CA SER A 347 -22.95 0.15 30.27
C SER A 347 -22.06 0.69 31.38
N ILE A 348 -20.74 0.63 31.21
CA ILE A 348 -19.81 1.25 32.15
C ILE A 348 -19.97 2.78 32.05
N LEU A 349 -20.05 3.31 30.82
CA LEU A 349 -20.23 4.74 30.56
C LEU A 349 -21.61 5.28 30.97
N SER A 350 -22.62 4.45 31.24
CA SER A 350 -23.92 4.94 31.72
C SER A 350 -23.99 5.17 33.23
N ASP A 351 -23.07 4.60 34.02
CA ASP A 351 -23.01 4.74 35.47
C ASP A 351 -21.68 5.41 35.89
N THR A 352 -21.75 6.63 36.42
CA THR A 352 -20.57 7.41 36.80
C THR A 352 -19.79 6.80 37.96
N THR A 353 -20.47 6.21 38.95
CA THR A 353 -19.82 5.57 40.09
C THR A 353 -19.07 4.32 39.63
N LEU A 354 -19.73 3.50 38.81
CA LEU A 354 -19.12 2.32 38.21
C LEU A 354 -17.91 2.71 37.34
N PHE A 355 -18.07 3.70 36.47
CA PHE A 355 -17.00 4.17 35.60
C PHE A 355 -15.77 4.66 36.38
N THR A 356 -15.98 5.42 37.46
CA THR A 356 -14.89 5.92 38.31
C THR A 356 -14.12 4.75 38.94
N HIS A 357 -14.84 3.73 39.45
CA HIS A 357 -14.23 2.50 39.97
C HIS A 357 -13.39 1.79 38.89
N TYR A 358 -13.90 1.70 37.65
CA TYR A 358 -13.14 1.11 36.54
C TYR A 358 -11.85 1.88 36.23
N ILE A 359 -11.89 3.22 36.22
CA ILE A 359 -10.69 4.04 36.01
C ILE A 359 -9.65 3.74 37.09
N GLU A 360 -10.05 3.73 38.36
CA GLU A 360 -9.15 3.44 39.49
C GLU A 360 -8.49 2.07 39.34
N GLU A 361 -9.27 1.03 39.09
CA GLU A 361 -8.76 -0.33 38.95
C GLU A 361 -7.86 -0.50 37.71
N ILE A 362 -8.16 0.17 36.59
CA ILE A 362 -7.29 0.16 35.39
C ILE A 362 -5.97 0.88 35.66
N LEU A 363 -6.00 2.00 36.40
CA LEU A 363 -4.79 2.73 36.77
C LEU A 363 -3.89 1.90 37.69
N ILE A 364 -4.47 1.26 38.72
CA ILE A 364 -3.75 0.35 39.62
C ILE A 364 -3.15 -0.82 38.83
N PHE A 365 -3.95 -1.46 37.97
CA PHE A 365 -3.47 -2.55 37.12
C PHE A 365 -2.31 -2.10 36.21
N SER A 366 -2.42 -0.91 35.61
CA SER A 366 -1.41 -0.38 34.70
C SER A 366 -0.11 -0.06 35.44
N GLN A 367 -0.17 0.56 36.62
CA GLN A 367 1.01 0.76 37.46
C GLN A 367 1.70 -0.57 37.77
N ARG A 368 0.92 -1.59 38.16
CA ARG A 368 1.45 -2.92 38.47
C ARG A 368 2.14 -3.58 37.26
N LEU A 369 1.65 -3.36 36.04
CA LEU A 369 2.29 -3.90 34.82
C LEU A 369 3.70 -3.35 34.58
N PHE A 370 3.98 -2.13 35.04
CA PHE A 370 5.25 -1.44 34.80
C PHE A 370 6.25 -1.60 35.95
N GLU A 371 5.91 -2.34 37.01
CA GLU A 371 6.82 -2.68 38.09
C GLU A 371 7.88 -3.71 37.64
N GLU A 372 9.05 -3.71 38.28
CA GLU A 372 10.25 -4.43 37.84
C GLU A 372 10.08 -5.95 37.69
N ASP A 373 9.14 -6.56 38.41
CA ASP A 373 8.88 -8.01 38.33
C ASP A 373 8.04 -8.39 37.10
N ILE A 374 7.23 -7.47 36.56
CA ILE A 374 6.48 -7.67 35.32
C ILE A 374 7.21 -7.05 34.12
N ASP A 375 7.68 -5.82 34.26
CA ASP A 375 8.46 -5.08 33.26
C ASP A 375 7.80 -5.08 31.86
N TYR A 376 6.50 -4.74 31.80
CA TYR A 376 5.79 -4.63 30.53
C TYR A 376 6.18 -3.33 29.81
N PRO A 377 6.55 -3.35 28.52
CA PRO A 377 6.94 -2.14 27.80
C PRO A 377 5.80 -1.11 27.67
N GLN A 378 6.07 0.15 28.01
CA GLN A 378 5.08 1.25 27.96
C GLN A 378 4.68 1.67 26.54
N ASP A 379 5.50 1.35 25.53
CA ASP A 379 5.22 1.63 24.12
C ASP A 379 4.21 0.65 23.50
N LEU A 380 3.92 -0.45 24.18
CA LEU A 380 2.95 -1.44 23.75
C LEU A 380 1.54 -1.12 24.25
N PRO A 381 0.49 -1.48 23.48
CA PRO A 381 -0.89 -1.28 23.90
C PRO A 381 -1.19 -1.93 25.26
N SER A 382 -1.93 -1.19 26.09
CA SER A 382 -2.42 -1.60 27.40
C SER A 382 -3.89 -1.21 27.59
N CYS A 383 -4.46 -1.52 28.76
CA CYS A 383 -5.82 -1.10 29.11
C CYS A 383 -5.98 0.43 29.16
N MET A 384 -4.88 1.18 29.33
CA MET A 384 -4.90 2.65 29.29
C MET A 384 -5.33 3.19 27.92
N ASN A 385 -5.07 2.46 26.83
CA ASN A 385 -5.47 2.88 25.50
C ASN A 385 -7.00 2.93 25.35
N LEU A 386 -7.74 2.08 26.06
CA LEU A 386 -9.21 2.14 26.10
C LEU A 386 -9.72 3.40 26.79
N LEU A 387 -9.07 3.81 27.89
CA LEU A 387 -9.43 5.05 28.60
C LEU A 387 -9.14 6.30 27.78
N CYS A 388 -8.24 6.19 26.80
CA CYS A 388 -7.87 7.27 25.91
C CYS A 388 -8.64 7.26 24.57
N ASP A 389 -9.61 6.36 24.39
CA ASP A 389 -10.59 6.48 23.30
C ASP A 389 -11.39 7.78 23.47
N GLU A 390 -11.72 8.45 22.37
CA GLU A 390 -12.27 9.82 22.38
C GLU A 390 -13.48 9.98 23.32
N ILE A 391 -14.44 9.06 23.24
CA ILE A 391 -15.69 9.13 24.02
C ILE A 391 -15.42 8.81 25.50
N VAL A 392 -14.59 7.80 25.74
CA VAL A 392 -14.25 7.33 27.10
C VAL A 392 -13.43 8.39 27.82
N PHE A 393 -12.45 8.97 27.13
CA PHE A 393 -11.56 9.99 27.66
C PHE A 393 -12.31 11.27 28.00
N GLU A 394 -13.26 11.70 27.16
CA GLU A 394 -14.06 12.89 27.45
C GLU A 394 -14.84 12.72 28.76
N LYS A 395 -15.47 11.55 28.97
CA LYS A 395 -16.15 11.25 30.23
C LYS A 395 -15.17 11.20 31.40
N TRP A 396 -14.02 10.54 31.24
CA TRP A 396 -13.00 10.49 32.28
C TRP A 396 -12.54 11.88 32.68
N PHE A 397 -12.21 12.72 31.70
CA PHE A 397 -11.76 14.09 31.93
C PHE A 397 -12.79 14.92 32.70
N GLN A 398 -14.08 14.81 32.37
CA GLN A 398 -15.15 15.50 33.08
C GLN A 398 -15.25 15.07 34.55
N VAL A 399 -15.24 13.75 34.81
CA VAL A 399 -15.26 13.21 36.18
C VAL A 399 -14.04 13.69 36.97
N GLU A 400 -12.86 13.64 36.35
CA GLU A 400 -11.61 14.06 36.99
C GLU A 400 -11.60 15.57 37.29
N GLN A 401 -12.18 16.39 36.41
CA GLN A 401 -12.36 17.83 36.64
C GLN A 401 -13.28 18.10 37.84
N ASP A 402 -14.43 17.43 37.91
CA ASP A 402 -15.39 17.60 39.01
C ASP A 402 -14.79 17.17 40.36
N VAL A 403 -14.12 16.01 40.39
CA VAL A 403 -13.46 15.48 41.59
C VAL A 403 -12.35 16.41 42.07
N SER A 404 -11.49 16.88 41.16
CA SER A 404 -10.36 17.75 41.54
C SER A 404 -10.82 19.13 41.99
N ARG A 405 -11.86 19.70 41.37
CA ARG A 405 -12.48 20.96 41.85
C ARG A 405 -13.11 20.81 43.23
N ALA A 406 -13.82 19.72 43.48
CA ALA A 406 -14.38 19.44 44.80
C ALA A 406 -13.28 19.29 45.87
N LYS A 407 -12.18 18.60 45.54
CA LYS A 407 -11.00 18.49 46.43
C LYS A 407 -10.40 19.86 46.73
N LEU A 408 -10.25 20.72 45.72
CA LEU A 408 -9.75 22.08 45.90
C LEU A 408 -10.65 22.92 46.81
N GLN A 409 -11.97 22.87 46.61
CA GLN A 409 -12.92 23.55 47.50
C GLN A 409 -12.82 23.06 48.95
N ASN A 410 -12.69 21.74 49.15
CA ASN A 410 -12.54 21.17 50.49
C ASN A 410 -11.25 21.62 51.19
N ILE A 411 -10.17 21.89 50.44
CA ILE A 411 -8.92 22.43 50.99
C ILE A 411 -9.18 23.78 51.68
N PHE A 412 -9.91 24.69 51.03
CA PHE A 412 -10.20 26.03 51.60
C PHE A 412 -11.31 26.02 52.65
N GLN A 413 -12.24 25.06 52.59
CA GLN A 413 -13.27 24.90 53.62
C GLN A 413 -12.72 24.32 54.94
N SER A 414 -11.49 23.80 54.95
CA SER A 414 -10.85 23.31 56.17
C SER A 414 -10.67 24.47 57.17
N PRO A 415 -11.10 24.32 58.43
CA PRO A 415 -10.93 25.36 59.45
C PRO A 415 -9.46 25.63 59.79
N THR A 416 -8.56 24.72 59.42
CA THR A 416 -7.12 24.81 59.62
C THR A 416 -6.37 25.17 58.33
N ALA A 417 -7.07 25.45 57.22
CA ALA A 417 -6.48 25.73 55.91
C ALA A 417 -5.34 26.74 55.95
N HIS A 418 -5.50 27.84 56.70
CA HIS A 418 -4.51 28.91 56.79
C HIS A 418 -3.61 28.81 58.02
N GLN A 419 -3.66 27.70 58.76
CA GLN A 419 -2.76 27.44 59.89
C GLN A 419 -1.46 26.84 59.39
N SER A 420 -0.37 27.08 60.12
CA SER A 420 0.95 26.56 59.77
C SER A 420 1.04 25.08 60.13
N VAL A 421 1.40 24.22 59.16
CA VAL A 421 1.48 22.75 59.33
C VAL A 421 2.43 22.36 60.47
N TYR A 422 3.53 23.11 60.63
CA TYR A 422 4.58 22.84 61.60
C TYR A 422 4.44 23.62 62.91
N GLU A 423 3.33 24.34 63.15
CA GLU A 423 3.17 25.17 64.36
C GLU A 423 3.18 24.35 65.66
N ARG A 424 2.95 23.03 65.58
CA ARG A 424 3.06 22.09 66.71
C ARG A 424 4.44 21.45 66.87
N MET A 425 5.29 21.48 65.84
CA MET A 425 6.60 20.80 65.82
C MET A 425 7.78 21.78 65.98
N LEU A 426 7.61 23.04 65.59
CA LEU A 426 8.65 24.06 65.73
C LEU A 426 8.57 24.68 67.13
N GLU A 427 9.46 24.23 68.02
CA GLU A 427 9.78 24.97 69.23
C GLU A 427 10.25 26.38 68.84
N ARG A 428 9.80 27.36 69.63
CA ARG A 428 10.09 28.80 69.49
C ARG A 428 11.50 29.06 68.92
N ASN A 429 11.56 29.66 67.72
CA ASN A 429 12.73 30.26 67.04
C ASN A 429 13.32 29.48 65.85
N SER A 430 12.54 29.20 64.81
CA SER A 430 13.09 29.21 63.45
C SER A 430 12.31 30.19 62.59
N ASP A 431 13.03 31.07 61.88
CA ASP A 431 12.51 31.93 60.80
C ASP A 431 12.13 31.09 59.55
N GLU A 432 11.89 29.80 59.72
CA GLU A 432 11.51 28.88 58.66
C GLU A 432 10.07 29.17 58.23
N ILE A 433 9.90 29.29 56.92
CA ILE A 433 8.67 29.64 56.22
C ILE A 433 7.51 28.85 56.83
N LYS A 434 6.54 29.57 57.42
CA LYS A 434 5.32 28.97 57.95
C LYS A 434 4.45 28.53 56.79
N ILE A 435 4.63 27.28 56.35
CA ILE A 435 3.84 26.66 55.28
C ILE A 435 2.42 26.43 55.80
N SER A 436 1.44 27.01 55.11
CA SER A 436 0.02 26.80 55.38
C SER A 436 -0.43 25.38 54.99
N GLU A 437 -1.38 24.82 55.73
CA GLU A 437 -1.98 23.52 55.41
C GLU A 437 -2.61 23.48 54.01
N CYS A 438 -3.23 24.58 53.56
CA CYS A 438 -3.86 24.63 52.24
C CYS A 438 -2.84 24.49 51.11
N ALA A 439 -1.69 25.17 51.20
CA ALA A 439 -0.63 25.07 50.19
C ALA A 439 -0.02 23.66 50.14
N GLU A 440 0.26 23.05 51.29
CA GLU A 440 0.81 21.69 51.37
C GLU A 440 -0.17 20.66 50.77
N THR A 441 -1.45 20.76 51.16
CA THR A 441 -2.49 19.85 50.69
C THR A 441 -2.74 20.02 49.18
N PHE A 442 -2.65 21.27 48.69
CA PHE A 442 -2.76 21.56 47.26
C PHE A 442 -1.60 20.97 46.45
N LEU A 443 -0.35 21.11 46.91
CA LEU A 443 0.79 20.49 46.25
C LEU A 443 0.73 18.95 46.30
N THR A 444 0.26 18.39 47.41
CA THR A 444 0.01 16.95 47.53
C THR A 444 -1.03 16.48 46.50
N LEU A 445 -2.09 17.26 46.27
CA LEU A 445 -3.07 16.99 45.22
C LEU A 445 -2.42 16.99 43.83
N LEU A 446 -1.58 17.98 43.51
CA LEU A 446 -0.89 18.06 42.22
C LEU A 446 0.05 16.87 41.99
N HIS A 447 0.83 16.49 43.01
CA HIS A 447 1.69 15.30 42.94
C HIS A 447 0.89 14.01 42.76
N ALA A 448 -0.21 13.84 43.49
CA ALA A 448 -1.08 12.68 43.33
C ALA A 448 -1.67 12.59 41.91
N MET A 449 -1.99 13.73 41.29
CA MET A 449 -2.45 13.78 39.89
C MET A 449 -1.32 13.43 38.91
N GLU A 450 -0.10 13.93 39.12
CA GLU A 450 1.07 13.60 38.31
C GLU A 450 1.36 12.09 38.33
N ASP A 451 1.41 11.48 39.52
CA ASP A 451 1.60 10.04 39.67
C ASP A 451 0.47 9.23 39.01
N ARG A 452 -0.77 9.71 39.12
CA ARG A 452 -1.96 9.08 38.54
C ARG A 452 -1.92 9.06 37.01
N TYR A 453 -1.38 10.08 36.36
CA TYR A 453 -1.37 10.20 34.90
C TYR A 453 -0.04 9.80 34.24
N ARG A 454 0.96 9.36 35.03
CA ARG A 454 2.32 9.03 34.56
C ARG A 454 2.37 8.10 33.36
N HIS A 455 1.44 7.14 33.27
CA HIS A 455 1.44 6.10 32.24
C HIS A 455 0.36 6.28 31.16
N VAL A 456 -0.18 7.50 31.00
CA VAL A 456 -1.12 7.79 29.93
C VAL A 456 -0.40 7.73 28.57
N PRO A 457 -0.86 6.88 27.62
CA PRO A 457 -0.09 6.53 26.42
C PRO A 457 -0.03 7.63 25.36
N TYR A 458 -1.03 8.51 25.29
CA TYR A 458 -1.13 9.50 24.23
C TYR A 458 -0.78 10.90 24.73
N PRO A 459 0.20 11.58 24.11
CA PRO A 459 0.59 12.94 24.49
C PRO A 459 -0.58 13.93 24.49
N SER A 460 -1.54 13.78 23.58
CA SER A 460 -2.74 14.62 23.54
C SER A 460 -3.58 14.51 24.81
N CYS A 461 -3.76 13.29 25.33
CA CYS A 461 -4.48 13.03 26.58
C CYS A 461 -3.69 13.56 27.78
N THR A 462 -2.38 13.30 27.83
CA THR A 462 -1.49 13.80 28.88
C THR A 462 -1.51 15.33 28.96
N LEU A 463 -1.45 16.02 27.81
CA LEU A 463 -1.54 17.48 27.75
C LEU A 463 -2.90 18.02 28.23
N ARG A 464 -4.02 17.34 27.91
CA ARG A 464 -5.34 17.72 28.44
C ARG A 464 -5.38 17.55 29.96
N LEU A 465 -4.91 16.43 30.50
CA LEU A 465 -4.87 16.22 31.95
C LEU A 465 -3.93 17.21 32.65
N PHE A 466 -2.82 17.57 32.02
CA PHE A 466 -1.94 18.63 32.50
C PHE A 466 -2.64 20.01 32.50
N SER A 467 -3.44 20.32 31.48
CA SER A 467 -4.22 21.57 31.47
C SER A 467 -5.17 21.69 32.66
N LEU A 468 -5.71 20.57 33.16
CA LEU A 468 -6.51 20.56 34.39
C LEU A 468 -5.68 20.97 35.61
N GLN A 469 -4.42 20.55 35.72
CA GLN A 469 -3.54 20.97 36.82
C GLN A 469 -3.25 22.48 36.77
N VAL A 470 -3.11 23.04 35.57
CA VAL A 470 -2.96 24.49 35.37
C VAL A 470 -4.24 25.23 35.78
N ASP A 471 -5.41 24.75 35.36
CA ASP A 471 -6.70 25.34 35.74
C ASP A 471 -6.89 25.34 37.27
N LEU A 472 -6.48 24.26 37.95
CA LEU A 472 -6.55 24.15 39.42
C LEU A 472 -5.58 25.11 40.10
N LEU A 473 -4.40 25.35 39.53
CA LEU A 473 -3.45 26.34 40.04
C LEU A 473 -4.02 27.76 39.93
N ASP A 474 -4.61 28.09 38.79
CA ASP A 474 -5.27 29.39 38.59
C ASP A 474 -6.43 29.58 39.57
N GLN A 475 -7.24 28.54 39.77
CA GLN A 475 -8.33 28.58 40.75
C GLN A 475 -7.80 28.74 42.18
N PHE A 476 -6.79 27.95 42.59
CA PHE A 476 -6.17 28.07 43.91
C PHE A 476 -5.64 29.49 44.18
N LEU A 477 -4.99 30.11 43.18
CA LEU A 477 -4.52 31.48 43.29
C LEU A 477 -5.66 32.50 43.40
N ASN A 478 -6.76 32.29 42.69
CA ASN A 478 -7.94 33.16 42.80
C ASN A 478 -8.62 33.01 44.16
N ASP A 479 -8.75 31.78 44.67
CA ASP A 479 -9.31 31.53 45.99
C ASP A 479 -8.46 32.19 47.10
N LEU A 480 -7.11 32.15 47.00
CA LEU A 480 -6.22 32.88 47.90
C LEU A 480 -6.39 34.40 47.78
N LYS A 481 -6.57 34.94 46.57
CA LYS A 481 -6.86 36.38 46.37
C LYS A 481 -8.20 36.74 46.98
N ASP A 482 -9.22 35.91 46.84
CA ASP A 482 -10.54 36.14 47.40
C ASP A 482 -10.50 36.11 48.94
N CYS A 483 -9.70 35.20 49.54
CA CYS A 483 -9.41 35.25 50.98
C CYS A 483 -8.79 36.59 51.40
N LEU A 484 -7.87 37.14 50.60
CA LEU A 484 -7.30 38.47 50.86
C LEU A 484 -8.30 39.62 50.67
N HIS A 485 -9.29 39.49 49.79
CA HIS A 485 -10.27 40.54 49.47
C HIS A 485 -11.47 40.54 50.44
N ASN A 486 -11.99 39.36 50.80
CA ASN A 486 -13.18 39.23 51.64
C ASN A 486 -12.98 39.72 53.08
N GLU A 487 -11.74 39.80 53.54
CA GLU A 487 -11.41 40.28 54.88
C GLU A 487 -10.91 41.76 54.91
N GLN A 488 -10.90 42.48 53.77
CA GLN A 488 -10.35 43.85 53.65
C GLN A 488 -11.00 44.92 54.53
N GLN A 489 -12.09 44.63 55.24
CA GLN A 489 -12.73 45.63 56.09
C GLN A 489 -12.01 45.90 57.42
N ASP A 490 -11.10 45.03 57.91
CA ASP A 490 -10.41 45.23 59.21
C ASP A 490 -9.05 44.47 59.41
N ILE A 491 -8.32 44.08 58.35
CA ILE A 491 -7.05 43.33 58.53
C ILE A 491 -5.83 44.24 58.79
N ASP A 492 -5.12 43.96 59.89
CA ASP A 492 -3.72 44.35 60.08
C ASP A 492 -2.83 43.63 59.03
N PRO A 493 -2.09 44.34 58.17
CA PRO A 493 -1.18 43.74 57.18
C PRO A 493 -0.03 42.92 57.80
N LEU A 494 0.11 42.92 59.13
CA LEU A 494 1.02 42.04 59.89
C LEU A 494 0.29 40.91 60.64
N SER A 495 -1.01 40.73 60.40
CA SER A 495 -1.78 39.65 61.00
C SER A 495 -1.21 38.28 60.58
N LYS A 496 -1.27 37.31 61.50
CA LYS A 496 -0.84 35.94 61.22
C LYS A 496 -1.54 35.33 60.01
N TYR A 497 -2.80 35.71 59.79
CA TYR A 497 -3.61 35.24 58.67
C TYR A 497 -3.10 35.77 57.33
N PHE A 498 -2.86 37.09 57.23
CA PHE A 498 -2.32 37.73 56.03
C PHE A 498 -0.93 37.18 55.67
N CYS A 499 -0.04 37.06 56.65
CA CYS A 499 1.28 36.47 56.45
C CYS A 499 1.23 35.00 56.02
N SER A 500 0.25 34.22 56.52
CA SER A 500 0.06 32.83 56.12
C SER A 500 -0.27 32.70 54.63
N ILE A 501 -1.20 33.52 54.14
CA ILE A 501 -1.57 33.53 52.71
C ILE A 501 -0.38 33.91 51.82
N LEU A 502 0.39 34.93 52.21
CA LEU A 502 1.59 35.30 51.45
C LEU A 502 2.63 34.18 51.43
N ASN A 503 2.83 33.49 52.56
CA ASN A 503 3.72 32.34 52.62
C ASN A 503 3.23 31.20 51.73
N SER A 504 1.91 30.94 51.65
CA SER A 504 1.32 29.95 50.73
C SER A 504 1.72 30.24 49.28
N ILE A 505 1.62 31.50 48.85
CA ILE A 505 1.93 31.92 47.48
C ILE A 505 3.42 31.74 47.19
N VAL A 506 4.29 32.22 48.09
CA VAL A 506 5.75 32.10 47.94
C VAL A 506 6.15 30.63 47.90
N TYR A 507 5.61 29.81 48.80
CA TYR A 507 5.92 28.39 48.86
C TYR A 507 5.53 27.63 47.59
N VAL A 508 4.30 27.84 47.09
CA VAL A 508 3.85 27.22 45.83
C VAL A 508 4.70 27.69 44.65
N ALA A 509 5.05 28.98 44.59
CA ALA A 509 5.92 29.52 43.54
C ALA A 509 7.33 28.90 43.57
N ASP A 510 7.92 28.78 44.76
CA ASP A 510 9.23 28.16 44.94
C ASP A 510 9.23 26.68 44.52
N VAL A 511 8.18 25.93 44.87
CA VAL A 511 8.06 24.52 44.49
C VAL A 511 7.88 24.36 42.98
N ILE A 512 7.05 25.19 42.34
CA ILE A 512 6.89 25.18 40.88
C ILE A 512 8.20 25.54 40.17
N GLN A 513 8.96 26.51 40.70
CA GLN A 513 10.26 26.88 40.16
C GLN A 513 11.26 25.72 40.27
N GLN A 514 11.26 24.99 41.40
CA GLN A 514 12.08 23.78 41.56
C GLN A 514 11.69 22.69 40.56
N TRP A 515 10.40 22.49 40.30
CA TRP A 515 9.95 21.51 39.30
C TRP A 515 10.43 21.88 37.88
N LYS A 516 10.36 23.17 37.54
CA LYS A 516 10.91 23.68 36.28
C LYS A 516 12.40 23.38 36.14
N ASP A 517 13.19 23.68 37.17
CA ASP A 517 14.64 23.51 37.11
C ASP A 517 15.02 22.02 36.95
N ARG A 518 14.29 21.10 37.60
CA ARG A 518 14.44 19.64 37.42
C ARG A 518 14.08 19.14 36.03
N SER A 519 13.15 19.79 35.34
CA SER A 519 12.73 19.39 33.98
C SER A 519 13.70 19.85 32.89
N THR A 520 14.58 20.79 33.19
CA THR A 520 15.59 21.35 32.26
C THR A 520 16.99 20.75 32.43
N SER A 521 17.21 19.96 33.47
CA SER A 521 18.43 19.17 33.72
C SER A 521 18.26 17.75 33.25
#